data_AF-A0A946A611-F1
#
_entry.id   AF-A0A946A611-F1
#
_cell.length_a   1.000
_cell.length_b   1.000
_cell.length_c   1.000
_cell.angle_alpha   90.00
_cell.angle_beta   90.00
_cell.angle_gamma   90.00
#
_symmetry.space_group_name_H-M   'P 1'
#
loop_
_entity.id
_entity.type
_entity.pdbx_description
1 polymer ?
#
loop_
_entity_poly.entity_id
_entity_poly.type
_entity_poly.pdbx_seq_one_letter_code
_entity_poly.pdbx_strand_id
1 'polypeptide(L)'
;ELKKELYKACRTIIEHEDAFIDLAFEMGPMEGLTAQDVKLYIRFIANRRLSQLGLDPIYDVQKNPLTWLDSMLNAVEHMNFFEGRSTEYSKASTQGTWTEAFS
;
A
#
# COMPACT_ATOMS: atom_id res chain seq x y z
N GLU A 1 -22.84 6.44 -15.69
CA GLU A 1 -23.23 5.68 -14.48
C GLU A 1 -22.02 5.20 -13.68
N LEU A 2 -21.08 4.46 -14.28
CA LEU A 2 -19.88 3.95 -13.60
C LEU A 2 -19.10 4.98 -12.76
N LYS A 3 -18.83 6.19 -13.28
CA LYS A 3 -18.14 7.24 -12.49
C LYS A 3 -18.84 7.57 -11.18
N LYS A 4 -20.18 7.62 -11.19
CA LYS A 4 -20.99 7.91 -10.00
C LYS A 4 -20.90 6.77 -8.98
N GLU A 5 -20.87 5.53 -9.46
CA GLU A 5 -20.69 4.35 -8.60
C GLU A 5 -19.30 4.33 -7.96
N LEU A 6 -18.25 4.67 -8.71
CA LEU A 6 -16.89 4.78 -8.17
C LEU A 6 -16.79 5.82 -7.06
N TYR A 7 -17.40 7.00 -7.24
CA TYR A 7 -17.46 8.01 -6.19
C TYR A 7 -18.27 7.56 -4.98
N LYS A 8 -19.36 6.80 -5.19
CA LYS A 8 -20.15 6.22 -4.09
C LYS A 8 -19.33 5.19 -3.31
N ALA A 9 -18.67 4.27 -4.00
CA ALA A 9 -17.80 3.26 -3.39
C ALA A 9 -16.67 3.91 -2.58
N CYS A 10 -16.01 4.93 -3.14
CA CYS A 10 -14.96 5.68 -2.43
C CYS A 10 -15.48 6.32 -1.13
N ARG A 11 -16.67 6.94 -1.14
CA ARG A 11 -17.28 7.50 0.08
C ARG A 11 -17.60 6.43 1.13
N THR A 12 -18.19 5.31 0.70
CA THR A 12 -18.51 4.19 1.60
C THR A 12 -17.27 3.58 2.24
N ILE A 13 -16.19 3.42 1.47
CA ILE A 13 -14.90 2.95 2.01
C ILE A 13 -14.41 3.91 3.10
N ILE A 14 -14.40 5.23 2.83
CA ILE A 14 -13.93 6.23 3.80
C ILE A 14 -14.76 6.23 5.09
N GLU A 15 -16.08 6.05 4.99
CA GLU A 15 -16.95 5.92 6.15
C GLU A 15 -16.59 4.71 7.03
N HIS A 16 -16.30 3.56 6.41
CA HIS A 16 -15.87 2.36 7.12
C HIS A 16 -14.46 2.52 7.72
N GLU A 17 -13.54 3.14 7.00
CA GLU A 17 -12.19 3.43 7.50
C GLU A 17 -12.24 4.41 8.68
N ASP A 18 -13.09 5.42 8.65
CA ASP A 18 -13.24 6.34 9.79
C ASP A 18 -13.68 5.59 11.05
N ALA A 19 -14.67 4.69 10.93
CA ALA A 19 -15.14 3.86 12.05
C ALA A 19 -14.06 2.87 12.54
N PHE A 20 -13.29 2.29 11.60
CA PHE A 20 -12.19 1.40 11.94
C PHE A 20 -11.06 2.15 12.66
N ILE A 21 -10.73 3.37 12.23
CA ILE A 21 -9.73 4.22 12.89
C ILE A 21 -10.22 4.61 14.27
N ASP A 22 -11.48 5.00 14.44
CA ASP A 22 -12.01 5.31 15.77
C ASP A 22 -11.89 4.11 16.72
N LEU A 23 -12.20 2.91 16.25
CA LEU A 23 -12.01 1.66 16.99
C LEU A 23 -10.53 1.41 17.32
N ALA A 24 -9.63 1.57 16.35
CA ALA A 24 -8.20 1.34 16.53
C ALA A 24 -7.56 2.30 17.56
N PHE A 25 -8.12 3.49 17.73
CA PHE A 25 -7.67 4.51 18.66
C PHE A 25 -8.51 4.59 19.95
N GLU A 26 -9.37 3.60 20.25
CA GLU A 26 -10.20 3.59 21.48
C GLU A 26 -9.38 3.68 22.77
N MET A 27 -8.18 3.12 22.78
CA MET A 27 -7.27 3.18 23.94
C MET A 27 -6.51 4.51 24.06
N GLY A 28 -6.78 5.46 23.16
CA GLY A 28 -6.16 6.78 23.13
C GLY A 28 -5.14 6.95 22.00
N PRO A 29 -4.66 8.20 21.80
CA PRO A 29 -3.65 8.51 20.78
C PRO A 29 -2.30 7.86 21.11
N MET A 30 -1.56 7.50 20.06
CA MET A 30 -0.17 7.07 20.19
C MET A 30 0.77 8.29 20.13
N GLU A 31 1.94 8.17 20.73
CA GLU A 31 2.94 9.24 20.68
C GLU A 31 3.35 9.51 19.21
N GLY A 32 3.10 10.74 18.76
CA GLY A 32 3.41 11.16 17.39
C GLY A 32 2.40 10.74 16.31
N LEU A 33 1.27 10.13 16.67
CA LEU A 33 0.22 9.76 15.71
C LEU A 33 -1.18 9.89 16.32
N THR A 34 -1.99 10.80 15.76
CA THR A 34 -3.39 10.94 16.16
C THR A 34 -4.33 10.23 15.18
N ALA A 35 -5.51 9.82 15.65
CA ALA A 35 -6.57 9.30 14.79
C ALA A 35 -6.92 10.27 13.65
N GLN A 36 -6.88 11.58 13.93
CA GLN A 36 -7.16 12.61 12.95
C GLN A 36 -6.10 12.66 11.83
N ASP A 37 -4.83 12.49 12.16
CA ASP A 37 -3.74 12.45 11.17
C ASP A 37 -3.90 11.25 10.22
N VAL A 38 -4.28 10.10 10.76
CA VAL A 38 -4.58 8.89 9.97
C VAL A 38 -5.80 9.12 9.07
N LYS A 39 -6.88 9.70 9.61
CA LYS A 39 -8.09 10.04 8.84
C LYS A 39 -7.81 11.01 7.69
N LEU A 40 -6.95 12.00 7.90
CA LEU A 40 -6.49 12.92 6.86
C LEU A 40 -5.62 12.20 5.82
N TYR A 41 -4.73 11.30 6.26
CA TYR A 41 -3.91 10.49 5.36
C TYR A 41 -4.76 9.60 4.44
N ILE A 42 -5.77 8.92 4.98
CA ILE A 42 -6.67 8.07 4.21
C ILE A 42 -7.45 8.89 3.16
N ARG A 43 -7.88 10.11 3.49
CA ARG A 43 -8.49 11.05 2.51
C ARG A 43 -7.52 11.47 1.41
N PHE A 44 -6.25 11.74 1.77
CA PHE A 44 -5.18 12.01 0.79
C PHE A 44 -4.97 10.82 -0.17
N ILE A 45 -4.94 9.59 0.34
CA ILE A 45 -4.82 8.39 -0.48
C ILE A 45 -6.05 8.18 -1.36
N ALA A 46 -7.26 8.42 -0.86
CA ALA A 46 -8.48 8.33 -1.66
C ALA A 46 -8.47 9.29 -2.85
N ASN A 47 -8.06 10.55 -2.65
CA ASN A 47 -7.87 11.50 -3.74
C ASN A 47 -6.85 10.98 -4.76
N ARG A 48 -5.70 10.46 -4.30
CA ARG A 48 -4.67 9.89 -5.19
C ARG A 48 -5.22 8.71 -6.01
N ARG A 49 -6.06 7.84 -5.44
CA ARG A 49 -6.72 6.74 -6.16
C ARG A 49 -7.74 7.24 -7.17
N LEU A 50 -8.54 8.25 -6.83
CA LEU A 50 -9.45 8.89 -7.77
C LEU A 50 -8.69 9.50 -8.95
N SER A 51 -7.60 10.23 -8.71
CA SER A 51 -6.77 10.80 -9.78
C SER A 51 -6.13 9.74 -10.68
N GLN A 52 -5.69 8.59 -10.12
CA GLN A 52 -5.20 7.45 -10.91
C GLN A 52 -6.26 6.86 -11.85
N LEU A 53 -7.54 6.98 -11.48
CA LEU A 53 -8.68 6.57 -12.31
C LEU A 53 -9.16 7.68 -13.26
N GLY A 54 -8.48 8.84 -13.31
CA GLY A 54 -8.88 9.99 -14.12
C GLY A 54 -10.14 10.69 -13.60
N LEU A 55 -10.39 10.60 -12.29
CA LEU A 55 -11.49 11.26 -11.59
C LEU A 55 -10.98 12.44 -10.76
N ASP A 56 -11.86 13.41 -10.55
CA ASP A 56 -11.56 14.60 -9.75
C ASP A 56 -11.53 14.24 -8.25
N PRO A 57 -10.62 14.84 -7.47
CA PRO A 57 -10.57 14.64 -6.03
C PRO A 57 -11.84 15.18 -5.36
N ILE A 58 -12.24 14.55 -4.25
CA ILE A 58 -13.47 14.89 -3.50
C ILE A 58 -13.20 15.47 -2.12
N TYR A 59 -11.99 15.28 -1.58
CA TYR A 59 -11.60 15.79 -0.27
C TYR A 59 -10.60 16.96 -0.41
N ASP A 60 -10.71 17.98 0.44
CA ASP A 60 -9.78 19.11 0.47
C ASP A 60 -8.51 18.77 1.28
N VAL A 61 -7.72 17.82 0.77
CA VAL A 61 -6.44 17.42 1.36
C VAL A 61 -5.38 17.40 0.27
N GLN A 62 -4.56 18.46 0.23
CA GLN A 62 -3.57 18.66 -0.83
C GLN A 62 -2.19 18.07 -0.52
N LYS A 63 -1.87 17.89 0.76
CA LYS A 63 -0.55 17.43 1.21
C LYS A 63 -0.67 16.16 2.05
N ASN A 64 0.32 15.29 1.92
CA ASN A 64 0.45 14.11 2.78
C ASN A 64 0.76 14.55 4.23
N PRO A 65 -0.13 14.29 5.21
CA PRO A 65 0.12 14.62 6.62
C PRO A 65 1.15 13.68 7.29
N LEU A 66 1.37 12.48 6.76
CA LEU A 66 2.27 11.45 7.30
C LEU A 66 3.38 11.14 6.29
N THR A 67 4.29 12.09 6.09
CA THR A 67 5.38 11.98 5.10
C THR A 67 6.34 10.83 5.39
N TRP A 68 6.58 10.53 6.67
CA TRP A 68 7.42 9.41 7.10
C TRP A 68 6.87 8.06 6.65
N LEU A 69 5.55 7.92 6.47
CA LEU A 69 4.93 6.67 6.05
C LEU A 69 5.27 6.35 4.60
N ASP A 70 5.29 7.36 3.72
CA ASP A 70 5.78 7.18 2.34
C ASP A 70 7.26 6.79 2.35
N SER A 71 8.08 7.38 3.22
CA SER A 71 9.48 6.98 3.36
C SER A 71 9.64 5.55 3.85
N MET A 72 8.79 5.10 4.77
CA MET A 72 8.81 3.72 5.29
C MET A 72 8.33 2.70 4.25
N LEU A 73 7.28 3.03 3.48
CA LEU A 73 6.73 2.16 2.43
C LEU A 73 7.63 2.06 1.19
N ASN A 74 8.38 3.13 0.89
CA ASN A 74 9.35 3.15 -0.21
C ASN A 74 10.78 2.82 0.24
N ALA A 75 11.04 2.72 1.55
CA ALA A 75 12.29 2.19 2.03
C ALA A 75 12.38 0.77 1.52
N VAL A 76 13.35 0.53 0.64
CA VAL A 76 13.68 -0.78 0.12
C VAL A 76 13.71 -1.73 1.31
N GLU A 77 12.90 -2.78 1.26
CA GLU A 77 13.05 -3.92 2.14
C GLU A 77 14.51 -4.38 1.99
N HIS A 78 15.39 -3.88 2.86
CA HIS A 78 16.62 -4.56 3.17
C HIS A 78 16.20 -5.81 3.94
N MET A 79 15.59 -6.75 3.21
CA MET A 79 15.34 -8.09 3.68
C MET A 79 16.67 -8.58 4.21
N ASN A 80 16.70 -8.95 5.50
CA ASN A 80 17.87 -9.62 6.04
C ASN A 80 18.09 -10.85 5.16
N PHE A 81 19.26 -10.92 4.54
CA PHE A 81 19.68 -12.00 3.64
C PHE A 81 19.43 -13.40 4.22
N PHE A 82 19.34 -13.52 5.56
CA PHE A 82 19.10 -14.76 6.31
C PHE A 82 17.63 -15.12 6.54
N GLU A 83 16.67 -14.22 6.27
CA GLU A 83 15.23 -14.45 6.47
C GLU A 83 14.47 -14.74 5.16
N GLY A 84 15.14 -14.60 4.02
CA GLY A 84 14.63 -15.01 2.72
C GLY A 84 14.59 -16.54 2.59
N ARG A 85 13.39 -17.15 2.61
CA ARG A 85 13.25 -18.54 2.14
C ARG A 85 13.55 -18.58 0.64
N SER A 86 14.72 -19.11 0.28
CA SER A 86 15.04 -19.45 -1.10
C SER A 86 14.10 -20.57 -1.58
N THR A 87 13.01 -20.21 -2.23
CA THR A 87 12.16 -21.15 -2.98
C THR A 87 12.27 -20.98 -4.49
N GLU A 88 13.17 -20.11 -4.97
CA GLU A 88 13.58 -20.11 -6.36
C GLU A 88 14.70 -21.14 -6.54
N TYR A 89 14.30 -22.40 -6.72
CA TYR A 89 15.14 -23.32 -7.49
C TYR A 89 15.31 -22.67 -8.87
N SER A 90 16.48 -22.09 -9.12
CA SER A 90 16.88 -21.71 -10.48
C SER A 90 16.71 -22.96 -11.33
N LYS A 91 15.68 -22.99 -12.18
CA LYS A 91 15.53 -23.98 -13.23
C LYS A 91 16.59 -23.67 -14.28
N ALA A 92 17.85 -23.87 -13.91
CA ALA A 92 18.96 -23.91 -14.83
C ALA A 92 18.68 -25.10 -15.74
N SER A 93 18.10 -24.82 -16.90
CA SER A 93 18.05 -25.76 -17.99
C SER A 93 19.50 -26.08 -18.38
N THR A 94 20.03 -27.19 -17.89
CA THR A 94 21.22 -27.79 -18.48
C THR A 94 20.86 -28.12 -19.93
N GLN A 95 21.34 -27.31 -20.88
CA GLN A 95 21.39 -27.70 -22.28
C GLN A 95 22.74 -28.38 -22.50
N GLY A 96 22.69 -29.65 -22.89
CA GLY A 96 23.84 -30.49 -23.18
C GLY A 96 23.38 -31.93 -23.41
N THR A 97 24.02 -32.63 -24.34
CA THR A 97 23.67 -34.02 -24.64
C THR A 97 24.64 -34.94 -23.91
N TRP A 98 24.16 -36.08 -23.38
CA TRP A 98 24.96 -37.03 -22.59
C TRP A 98 26.28 -37.48 -23.24
N THR A 99 26.38 -37.39 -24.57
CA THR A 99 27.58 -37.70 -25.34
C THR A 99 28.76 -36.75 -25.08
N GLU A 100 28.53 -35.48 -24.73
CA GLU A 100 29.61 -34.51 -24.46
C GLU A 100 30.23 -34.66 -23.06
N ALA A 101 29.56 -35.36 -22.14
CA ALA A 101 30.03 -35.49 -20.77
C ALA A 101 31.12 -36.56 -20.56
N PHE A 102 31.30 -37.49 -21.50
CA PHE A 102 32.20 -38.65 -21.34
C PHE A 102 33.17 -38.87 -22.52
N SER A 103 33.35 -37.86 -23.36
CA SER A 103 34.43 -37.79 -24.35
C SER A 103 35.59 -36.97 -23.84
#